data_AF-A0A183FJP0-F1
#
_entry.id   AF-A0A183FJP0-F1
#
_cell.length_a   1.000
_cell.length_b   1.000
_cell.length_c   1.000
_cell.angle_alpha   90.00
_cell.angle_beta   90.00
_cell.angle_gamma   90.00
#
_symmetry.space_group_name_H-M   'P 1'
#
loop_
_entity.id
_entity.type
_entity.pdbx_description
1 polymer ?
#
loop_
_entity_poly.entity_id
_entity_poly.type
_entity_poly.pdbx_seq_one_letter_code
_entity_poly.pdbx_strand_id
1 'polypeptide(L)'
;LKSGELKAQPGCTMEETLEAFILRELSSIRDKAGKTCVANLSKHNAPLIMAISGSKGSFINISQMVACVGQQAISGRRPPDGFDVGARRSLFFKCGDVLLSFQKRSLPHFERSQKTPKAKGFVENSFFSGLTPTEFFFHSMAGREGLVDTAVKTAETGYMQRRLVKCLEVVFLESPRVCLKNASTA
;
A
#
# COMPACT_ATOMS: atom_id res chain seq x y z
N LEU A 1 -19.48 -11.46 10.84
CA LEU A 1 -19.62 -12.72 10.05
C LEU A 1 -20.44 -13.75 10.81
N LYS A 2 -20.14 -14.06 12.08
CA LYS A 2 -20.91 -15.05 12.86
C LYS A 2 -22.40 -14.69 13.09
N SER A 3 -22.76 -13.40 13.07
CA SER A 3 -24.16 -12.94 13.15
C SER A 3 -24.87 -12.84 11.79
N GLY A 4 -24.16 -12.96 10.65
CA GLY A 4 -24.76 -12.90 9.31
C GLY A 4 -25.28 -11.53 8.83
N GLU A 5 -25.16 -10.46 9.62
CA GLU A 5 -25.84 -9.18 9.37
C GLU A 5 -25.19 -8.26 8.31
N LEU A 6 -24.00 -8.61 7.81
CA LEU A 6 -23.26 -7.74 6.88
C LEU A 6 -23.83 -7.87 5.47
N LYS A 7 -24.32 -6.80 4.86
CA LYS A 7 -24.73 -6.82 3.44
C LYS A 7 -23.51 -6.71 2.54
N ALA A 8 -23.35 -7.63 1.58
CA ALA A 8 -22.30 -7.57 0.57
C ALA A 8 -22.45 -6.34 -0.33
N GLN A 9 -21.34 -5.70 -0.68
CA GLN A 9 -21.32 -4.66 -1.70
C GLN A 9 -21.46 -5.28 -3.10
N PRO A 10 -22.01 -4.55 -4.09
CA PRO A 10 -22.15 -5.05 -5.46
C PRO A 10 -20.80 -5.48 -6.03
N GLY A 11 -20.71 -6.73 -6.50
CA GLY A 11 -19.48 -7.28 -7.10
C GLY A 11 -18.41 -7.71 -6.10
N CYS A 12 -18.67 -7.66 -4.79
CA CYS A 12 -17.74 -8.10 -3.75
C CYS A 12 -18.29 -9.31 -2.98
N THR A 13 -17.38 -10.18 -2.54
CA THR A 13 -17.73 -11.22 -1.55
C THR A 13 -17.99 -10.60 -0.18
N MET A 14 -18.64 -11.36 0.72
CA MET A 14 -18.90 -10.93 2.09
C MET A 14 -17.60 -10.62 2.86
N GLU A 15 -16.53 -11.38 2.60
CA GLU A 15 -15.23 -11.16 3.23
C GLU A 15 -14.53 -9.92 2.68
N GLU A 16 -14.54 -9.71 1.37
CA GLU A 16 -13.99 -8.50 0.75
C GLU A 16 -14.73 -7.25 1.19
N THR A 17 -16.06 -7.35 1.34
CA THR A 17 -16.89 -6.27 1.88
C THR A 17 -16.47 -5.93 3.31
N LEU A 18 -16.27 -6.95 4.16
CA LEU A 18 -15.79 -6.74 5.53
C LEU A 18 -14.40 -6.08 5.56
N GLU A 19 -13.47 -6.56 4.73
CA GLU A 19 -12.13 -6.00 4.64
C GLU A 19 -12.16 -4.52 4.20
N ALA A 20 -13.01 -4.18 3.22
CA ALA A 20 -13.20 -2.80 2.79
C ALA A 20 -13.73 -1.90 3.91
N PHE A 21 -14.71 -2.38 4.70
CA PHE A 21 -15.22 -1.65 5.86
C PHE A 21 -14.14 -1.43 6.93
N ILE A 22 -13.33 -2.45 7.22
CA ILE A 22 -12.24 -2.34 8.20
C ILE A 22 -11.19 -1.33 7.72
N LEU A 23 -10.76 -1.41 6.46
CA LEU A 23 -9.80 -0.48 5.88
C LEU A 23 -10.30 0.97 5.94
N ARG A 24 -11.60 1.18 5.66
CA ARG A 24 -12.23 2.50 5.75
C ARG A 24 -12.20 3.04 7.17
N GLU A 25 -12.56 2.21 8.15
CA GLU A 25 -12.57 2.63 9.56
C GLU A 25 -11.16 2.94 10.08
N LEU A 26 -10.18 2.09 9.77
CA LEU A 26 -8.77 2.32 10.16
C LEU A 26 -8.20 3.57 9.50
N SER A 27 -8.59 3.86 8.26
CA SER A 27 -8.19 5.11 7.58
C SER A 27 -8.81 6.33 8.26
N SER A 28 -10.10 6.26 8.62
CA SER A 28 -10.80 7.31 9.38
C SER A 28 -10.13 7.59 10.73
N ILE A 29 -9.71 6.55 11.45
CA ILE A 29 -8.99 6.68 12.73
C ILE A 29 -7.67 7.44 12.53
N ARG A 30 -6.86 7.04 11.54
CA ARG A 30 -5.60 7.73 11.21
C ARG A 30 -5.85 9.20 10.87
N ASP A 31 -6.85 9.48 10.05
CA ASP A 31 -7.13 10.85 9.59
C ASP A 31 -7.61 11.74 10.74
N LYS A 32 -8.42 11.21 11.67
CA LYS A 32 -8.79 11.91 12.92
C LYS A 32 -7.57 12.19 13.79
N ALA A 33 -6.71 11.19 13.99
CA ALA A 33 -5.47 11.35 14.77
C ALA A 33 -4.55 12.42 14.13
N GLY A 34 -4.43 12.41 12.80
CA GLY A 34 -3.64 13.41 12.07
C GLY A 34 -4.19 14.83 12.17
N LYS A 35 -5.52 15.01 12.08
CA LYS A 35 -6.14 16.33 12.27
C LYS A 35 -5.91 16.86 13.68
N THR A 36 -6.11 16.04 14.70
CA THR A 36 -5.82 16.41 16.09
C THR A 36 -4.35 16.74 16.30
N CYS A 37 -3.44 15.98 15.69
CA CYS A 37 -2.01 16.28 15.73
C CYS A 37 -1.71 17.67 15.15
N VAL A 38 -2.20 17.97 13.95
CA VAL A 38 -1.92 19.26 13.28
C VAL A 38 -2.54 20.44 14.03
N ALA A 39 -3.73 20.27 14.61
CA ALA A 39 -4.39 21.31 15.38
C ALA A 39 -3.64 21.69 16.68
N ASN A 40 -2.90 20.75 17.28
CA ASN A 40 -2.15 20.96 18.51
C ASN A 40 -0.68 21.36 18.28
N LEU A 41 -0.20 21.39 17.04
CA LEU A 41 1.18 21.77 16.75
C LEU A 41 1.37 23.29 16.79
N SER A 42 2.50 23.72 17.35
CA SER A 42 2.91 25.12 17.33
C SER A 42 3.11 25.60 15.89
N LYS A 43 2.68 26.85 15.62
CA LYS A 43 2.92 27.55 14.34
C LYS A 43 4.40 27.69 13.98
N HIS A 44 5.30 27.59 14.96
CA HIS A 44 6.75 27.67 14.77
C HIS A 44 7.42 26.32 14.51
N ASN A 45 6.64 25.23 14.40
CA ASN A 45 7.19 23.91 14.16
C ASN A 45 7.73 23.76 12.73
N ALA A 46 9.00 23.38 12.59
CA ALA A 46 9.66 23.34 11.28
C ALA A 46 9.00 22.40 10.26
N PRO A 47 8.61 21.15 10.59
CA PRO A 47 7.88 20.27 9.67
C PRO A 47 6.53 20.83 9.23
N LEU A 48 5.84 21.56 10.12
CA LEU A 48 4.56 22.19 9.79
C LEU A 48 4.76 23.33 8.79
N ILE A 49 5.75 24.19 9.01
CA ILE A 49 6.10 25.27 8.09
C ILE A 49 6.47 24.71 6.71
N MET A 50 7.27 23.64 6.66
CA MET A 50 7.70 22.99 5.42
C MET A 50 6.52 22.42 4.60
N ALA A 51 5.55 21.82 5.29
CA ALA A 51 4.32 21.33 4.67
C ALA A 51 3.41 22.48 4.19
N ILE A 52 3.25 23.55 4.99
CA ILE A 52 2.45 24.72 4.62
C ILE A 52 3.07 25.47 3.45
N SER A 53 4.40 25.60 3.41
CA SER A 53 5.11 26.26 2.31
C SER A 53 5.11 25.42 1.02
N GLY A 54 4.67 24.16 1.07
CA GLY A 54 4.67 23.24 -0.07
C GLY A 54 6.07 22.85 -0.55
N SER A 55 7.10 23.05 0.27
CA SER A 55 8.49 22.80 -0.14
C SER A 55 8.82 21.31 -0.08
N LYS A 56 8.45 20.65 1.02
CA LYS A 56 8.60 19.20 1.18
C LYS A 56 7.67 18.67 2.27
N GLY A 57 7.19 17.45 2.05
CA GLY A 57 6.33 16.76 3.01
C GLY A 57 4.89 17.28 2.99
N SER A 58 4.03 16.56 3.70
CA SER A 58 2.60 16.78 3.79
C SER A 58 2.11 16.56 5.22
N PHE A 59 0.86 16.91 5.50
CA PHE A 59 0.24 16.65 6.81
C PHE A 59 0.24 15.17 7.19
N ILE A 60 0.20 14.25 6.22
CA ILE A 60 0.33 12.80 6.48
C ILE A 60 1.70 12.49 7.05
N ASN A 61 2.78 13.05 6.51
CA ASN A 61 4.12 12.80 7.03
C ASN A 61 4.26 13.26 8.49
N ILE A 62 3.69 14.43 8.83
CA ILE A 62 3.66 14.94 10.20
C ILE A 62 2.85 14.01 11.12
N SER A 63 1.68 13.57 10.67
CA SER A 63 0.84 12.62 11.39
C SER A 63 1.55 11.28 11.65
N GLN A 64 2.31 10.78 10.69
CA GLN A 64 3.05 9.51 10.85
C GLN A 64 4.27 9.66 11.77
N MET A 65 4.90 10.84 11.78
CA MET A 65 5.99 11.14 12.70
C MET A 65 5.53 11.20 14.15
N VAL A 66 4.36 11.78 14.43
CA VAL A 66 3.94 12.11 15.80
C VAL A 66 2.77 11.25 16.31
N ALA A 67 1.73 11.02 15.51
CA ALA A 67 0.49 10.38 15.94
C ALA A 67 0.48 8.86 15.71
N CYS A 68 0.33 8.40 14.47
CA CYS A 68 0.41 6.98 14.12
C CYS A 68 0.74 6.81 12.63
N VAL A 69 1.45 5.73 12.29
CA VAL A 69 1.80 5.42 10.90
C VAL A 69 0.56 4.96 10.11
N GLY A 70 -0.29 4.14 10.74
CA GLY A 70 -1.55 3.64 10.19
C GLY A 70 -1.43 2.30 9.46
N GLN A 71 -2.49 1.95 8.74
CA GLN A 71 -2.62 0.65 8.07
C GLN A 71 -1.61 0.49 6.93
N GLN A 72 -0.79 -0.57 6.99
CA GLN A 72 0.07 -1.00 5.88
C GLN A 72 -0.74 -1.93 4.97
N ALA A 73 -0.85 -1.57 3.70
CA ALA A 73 -1.48 -2.41 2.68
C ALA A 73 -0.41 -3.01 1.77
N ILE A 74 -0.61 -4.27 1.37
CA ILE A 74 0.21 -4.97 0.40
C ILE A 74 -0.70 -5.34 -0.78
N SER A 75 -0.38 -4.84 -1.97
CA SER A 75 -1.16 -5.05 -3.20
C SER A 75 -2.65 -4.72 -3.05
N GLY A 76 -2.93 -3.60 -2.36
CA GLY A 76 -4.30 -3.09 -2.15
C GLY A 76 -5.11 -3.82 -1.07
N ARG A 77 -4.54 -4.81 -0.38
CA ARG A 77 -5.20 -5.56 0.71
C ARG A 77 -4.38 -5.45 2.00
N ARG A 78 -4.99 -5.75 3.15
CA ARG A 78 -4.21 -5.93 4.40
C ARG A 78 -3.27 -7.13 4.25
N PRO A 79 -2.16 -7.23 5.02
CA PRO A 79 -1.20 -8.31 4.90
C PRO A 79 -1.89 -9.68 4.87
N PRO A 80 -1.60 -10.51 3.84
CA PRO A 80 -2.18 -11.83 3.73
C PRO A 80 -1.62 -12.74 4.82
N ASP A 81 -2.30 -13.85 5.06
CA ASP A 81 -1.82 -14.88 5.97
C ASP A 81 -0.70 -15.67 5.30
N GLY A 82 0.51 -15.12 5.33
CA GLY A 82 1.69 -15.61 4.62
C GLY A 82 2.31 -16.88 5.20
N PHE A 83 1.91 -17.32 6.39
CA PHE A 83 2.34 -18.60 6.98
C PHE A 83 1.49 -19.79 6.54
N ASP A 84 0.75 -19.66 5.43
CA ASP A 84 0.20 -20.84 4.75
C ASP A 84 1.35 -21.60 4.06
N VAL A 85 1.99 -22.49 4.81
CA VAL A 85 2.99 -23.45 4.31
C VAL A 85 2.26 -24.51 3.48
N GLY A 86 1.71 -24.08 2.34
CA GLY A 86 0.96 -24.93 1.41
C GLY A 86 1.05 -24.47 -0.05
N ALA A 87 1.48 -23.23 -0.34
CA ALA A 87 1.48 -22.70 -1.71
C ALA A 87 2.88 -22.52 -2.33
N ARG A 88 3.97 -22.63 -1.55
CA ARG A 88 5.35 -22.47 -2.08
C ARG A 88 6.33 -23.50 -1.53
N ARG A 89 6.04 -24.79 -1.74
CA ARG A 89 7.09 -25.76 -2.07
C ARG A 89 6.50 -27.05 -2.65
N SER A 90 6.94 -27.31 -3.88
CA SER A 90 7.21 -28.64 -4.43
C SER A 90 6.10 -29.38 -5.17
N LEU A 91 6.34 -29.50 -6.48
CA LEU A 91 5.88 -30.54 -7.40
C LEU A 91 6.37 -31.96 -7.01
N PHE A 92 6.80 -32.20 -5.76
CA PHE A 92 7.49 -33.41 -5.33
C PHE A 92 7.32 -33.59 -3.81
N PHE A 93 6.86 -34.76 -3.36
CA PHE A 93 6.58 -35.16 -1.97
C PHE A 93 5.31 -34.62 -1.31
N LYS A 94 4.21 -35.36 -1.51
CA LYS A 94 3.21 -35.61 -0.47
C LYS A 94 3.78 -36.66 0.48
N CYS A 95 3.98 -36.33 1.75
CA CYS A 95 4.07 -37.31 2.83
C CYS A 95 3.02 -36.95 3.87
N GLY A 96 2.32 -37.96 4.37
CA GLY A 96 1.01 -37.89 5.02
C GLY A 96 0.94 -37.15 6.36
N ASP A 97 -0.28 -36.72 6.66
CA ASP A 97 -0.92 -36.62 7.98
C ASP A 97 -0.24 -35.88 9.14
N VAL A 98 0.70 -34.96 8.85
CA VAL A 98 1.23 -33.97 9.83
C VAL A 98 1.33 -32.56 9.22
N LEU A 99 0.43 -32.19 8.29
CA LEU A 99 0.49 -30.91 7.55
C LEU A 99 -0.82 -30.11 7.63
N LEU A 100 -1.38 -29.94 8.83
CA LEU A 100 -2.63 -29.19 9.07
C LEU A 100 -2.51 -28.07 10.12
N SER A 101 -1.30 -27.74 10.57
CA SER A 101 -1.09 -26.94 11.81
C SER A 101 -0.57 -25.50 11.60
N PHE A 102 -0.12 -25.12 10.41
CA PHE A 102 0.45 -23.77 10.16
C PHE A 102 -0.57 -22.73 9.64
N GLN A 103 -1.83 -23.12 9.47
CA GLN A 103 -2.85 -22.43 8.69
C GLN A 103 -3.30 -21.08 9.29
N LYS A 104 -3.38 -20.06 8.41
CA LYS A 104 -4.10 -18.77 8.57
C LYS A 104 -3.58 -17.80 9.64
N ARG A 105 -2.29 -17.45 9.62
CA ARG A 105 -1.75 -16.34 10.42
C ARG A 105 -0.78 -15.47 9.64
N SER A 106 -0.70 -14.18 10.01
CA SER A 106 0.18 -13.20 9.38
C SER A 106 1.60 -13.26 9.93
N LEU A 107 1.78 -13.50 11.25
CA LEU A 107 3.06 -13.77 11.90
C LEU A 107 2.92 -14.90 12.93
N PRO A 108 4.01 -15.62 13.30
CA PRO A 108 3.95 -16.69 14.30
C PRO A 108 3.56 -16.23 15.70
N HIS A 109 3.76 -14.93 15.99
CA HIS A 109 3.43 -14.29 17.26
C HIS A 109 1.92 -14.06 17.47
N PHE A 110 1.09 -14.18 16.42
CA PHE A 110 -0.36 -13.98 16.51
C PHE A 110 -1.10 -15.31 16.57
N GLU A 111 -2.30 -15.25 17.15
CA GLU A 111 -3.20 -16.39 17.19
C GLU A 111 -3.73 -16.74 15.79
N ARG A 112 -4.18 -17.99 15.65
CA ARG A 112 -4.69 -18.51 14.38
C ARG A 112 -5.97 -17.77 13.99
N SER A 113 -6.09 -17.40 12.72
CA SER A 113 -7.25 -16.72 12.14
C SER A 113 -7.60 -15.38 12.80
N GLN A 114 -6.66 -14.75 13.51
CA GLN A 114 -6.88 -13.48 14.17
C GLN A 114 -6.96 -12.35 13.13
N LYS A 115 -8.12 -11.68 13.04
CA LYS A 115 -8.37 -10.57 12.09
C LYS A 115 -8.20 -9.17 12.72
N THR A 116 -7.56 -9.08 13.90
CA THR A 116 -7.35 -7.82 14.60
C THR A 116 -6.47 -6.87 13.77
N PRO A 117 -6.62 -5.54 13.91
CA PRO A 117 -5.80 -4.57 13.17
C PRO A 117 -4.30 -4.82 13.34
N LYS A 118 -3.86 -5.09 14.58
CA LYS A 118 -2.44 -5.37 14.90
C LYS A 118 -1.89 -6.61 14.21
N ALA A 119 -2.69 -7.68 14.13
CA ALA A 119 -2.30 -8.90 13.40
C ALA A 119 -2.27 -8.69 11.87
N LYS A 120 -3.04 -7.71 11.38
CA LYS A 120 -3.22 -7.39 9.96
C LYS A 120 -2.54 -6.08 9.58
N GLY A 121 -1.37 -5.77 10.12
CA GLY A 121 -0.51 -4.69 9.61
C GLY A 121 -0.94 -3.27 9.94
N PHE A 122 -1.83 -3.06 10.90
CA PHE A 122 -2.04 -1.72 11.45
C PHE A 122 -0.91 -1.35 12.39
N VAL A 123 -0.25 -0.22 12.11
CA VAL A 123 0.81 0.33 12.95
C VAL A 123 0.22 1.45 13.80
N GLU A 124 0.09 1.17 15.11
CA GLU A 124 -0.51 2.08 16.09
C GLU A 124 0.49 3.15 16.52
N ASN A 125 1.77 2.79 16.58
CA ASN A 125 2.84 3.68 16.99
C ASN A 125 3.23 4.68 15.90
N SER A 126 3.92 5.75 16.32
CA SER A 126 4.50 6.76 15.43
C SER A 126 6.01 6.53 15.25
N PHE A 127 6.61 7.22 14.28
CA PHE A 127 8.07 7.17 14.12
C PHE A 127 8.81 7.79 15.32
N PHE A 128 8.17 8.71 16.05
CA PHE A 128 8.75 9.28 17.26
C PHE A 128 8.78 8.28 18.43
N SER A 129 7.68 7.56 18.66
CA SER A 129 7.63 6.54 19.73
C SER A 129 8.42 5.28 19.39
N GLY A 130 8.65 5.03 18.11
CA GLY A 130 9.27 3.80 17.60
C GLY A 130 8.24 2.70 17.35
N LEU A 131 8.59 1.77 16.45
CA LEU A 131 7.72 0.67 16.04
C LEU A 131 8.07 -0.61 16.81
N THR A 132 7.05 -1.39 17.17
CA THR A 132 7.26 -2.75 17.67
C THR A 132 7.82 -3.66 16.56
N PRO A 133 8.51 -4.77 16.90
CA PRO A 133 9.08 -5.67 15.87
C PRO A 133 8.05 -6.18 14.85
N THR A 134 6.82 -6.46 15.29
CA THR A 134 5.72 -6.89 14.41
C THR A 134 5.29 -5.78 13.45
N GLU A 135 5.19 -4.55 13.94
CA GLU A 135 4.83 -3.39 13.13
C GLU A 135 5.93 -3.05 12.13
N PHE A 136 7.20 -3.09 12.59
CA PHE A 136 8.36 -2.86 11.75
C PHE A 136 8.42 -3.87 10.59
N PHE A 137 8.11 -5.14 10.85
CA PHE A 137 8.04 -6.15 9.80
C PHE A 137 6.97 -5.83 8.75
N PHE A 138 5.75 -5.53 9.18
CA PHE A 138 4.67 -5.15 8.25
C PHE A 138 4.96 -3.87 7.48
N HIS A 139 5.56 -2.87 8.14
CA HIS A 139 5.99 -1.63 7.50
C HIS A 139 7.06 -1.89 6.44
N SER A 140 8.04 -2.74 6.74
CA SER A 140 9.10 -3.13 5.81
C SER A 140 8.56 -3.91 4.61
N MET A 141 7.54 -4.75 4.80
CA MET A 141 6.88 -5.45 3.69
C MET A 141 6.23 -4.47 2.69
N ALA A 142 5.47 -3.49 3.19
CA ALA A 142 4.84 -2.47 2.35
C ALA A 142 5.89 -1.56 1.70
N GLY A 143 6.94 -1.18 2.43
CA GLY A 143 8.07 -0.41 1.89
C GLY A 143 8.77 -1.13 0.73
N ARG A 144 8.96 -2.46 0.82
CA ARG A 144 9.55 -3.27 -0.24
C ARG A 144 8.69 -3.27 -1.51
N GLU A 145 7.37 -3.36 -1.38
CA GLU A 145 6.46 -3.28 -2.54
C GLU A 145 6.64 -1.96 -3.28
N GLY A 146 6.68 -0.83 -2.55
CA GLY A 146 6.92 0.49 -3.15
C GLY A 146 8.27 0.61 -3.88
N LEU A 147 9.34 0.03 -3.30
CA LEU A 147 10.66 0.02 -3.94
C LEU A 147 10.67 -0.82 -5.24
N VAL A 148 10.04 -1.99 -5.21
CA VAL A 148 9.93 -2.86 -6.40
C VAL A 148 9.08 -2.20 -7.48
N ASP A 149 7.94 -1.63 -7.10
CA ASP A 149 7.03 -0.93 -8.02
C ASP A 149 7.74 0.26 -8.69
N THR A 150 8.55 1.01 -7.94
CA THR A 150 9.36 2.11 -8.50
C THR A 150 10.35 1.59 -9.54
N ALA A 151 11.02 0.47 -9.27
CA ALA A 151 11.98 -0.13 -10.22
C ALA A 151 11.29 -0.60 -11.51
N VAL A 152 10.14 -1.28 -11.39
CA VAL A 152 9.37 -1.77 -12.55
C VAL A 152 8.82 -0.61 -13.37
N LYS A 153 8.16 0.37 -12.71
CA LYS A 153 7.60 1.53 -13.39
C LYS A 153 8.66 2.33 -14.13
N THR A 154 9.84 2.53 -13.55
CA THR A 154 10.93 3.26 -14.22
C THR A 154 11.32 2.60 -15.55
N ALA A 155 11.44 1.27 -15.56
CA ALA A 155 11.78 0.52 -16.77
C ALA A 155 10.66 0.61 -17.83
N GLU A 156 9.41 0.41 -17.41
CA GLU A 156 8.25 0.47 -18.31
C GLU A 156 8.02 1.86 -18.88
N THR A 157 8.05 2.91 -18.05
CA THR A 157 7.83 4.29 -18.50
C THR A 157 8.92 4.74 -19.46
N GLY A 158 10.18 4.36 -19.21
CA GLY A 158 11.29 4.69 -20.11
C GLY A 158 11.16 4.01 -21.47
N TYR A 159 10.74 2.74 -21.49
CA TYR A 159 10.48 2.02 -22.74
C TYR A 159 9.30 2.63 -23.51
N MET A 160 8.19 2.91 -22.83
CA MET A 160 7.01 3.53 -23.43
C MET A 160 7.32 4.92 -23.98
N GLN A 161 8.08 5.74 -23.25
CA GLN A 161 8.54 7.05 -23.72
C GLN A 161 9.34 6.93 -25.00
N ARG A 162 10.32 6.00 -25.07
CA ARG A 162 11.14 5.80 -26.28
C ARG A 162 10.27 5.38 -27.47
N ARG A 163 9.32 4.48 -27.27
CA ARG A 163 8.38 4.06 -28.34
C ARG A 163 7.52 5.22 -28.82
N LEU A 164 6.96 6.01 -27.91
CA LEU A 164 6.13 7.16 -28.26
C LEU A 164 6.93 8.20 -29.05
N VAL A 165 8.14 8.53 -28.60
CA VAL A 165 9.05 9.45 -29.32
C VAL A 165 9.35 8.92 -30.72
N LYS A 166 9.66 7.61 -30.85
CA LYS A 166 9.90 6.99 -32.16
C LYS A 166 8.69 6.97 -33.07
N CYS A 167 7.46 6.85 -32.55
CA CYS A 167 6.25 6.95 -33.37
C CYS A 167 5.94 8.39 -33.81
N LEU A 168 6.36 9.38 -33.02
CA LEU A 168 6.05 10.79 -33.25
C LEU A 168 7.17 11.57 -33.95
N GLU A 169 8.39 11.02 -34.07
CA GLU A 169 9.51 11.71 -34.72
C GLU A 169 9.27 12.04 -36.20
N VAL A 170 8.32 11.35 -36.83
CA VAL A 170 7.91 11.59 -38.22
C VAL A 170 6.88 12.71 -38.37
N VAL A 171 6.33 13.25 -37.28
CA VAL A 171 5.31 14.31 -37.31
C VAL A 171 5.98 15.67 -37.13
N PHE A 172 5.75 16.58 -38.07
CA PHE A 172 6.26 17.95 -38.01
C PHE A 172 5.22 18.96 -38.50
N LEU A 173 5.40 20.21 -38.09
CA LEU A 173 4.57 21.33 -38.55
C LEU A 173 5.11 21.85 -39.87
N GLU A 174 4.31 21.80 -40.91
CA GLU A 174 4.65 22.41 -42.21
C GLU A 174 4.21 23.87 -42.27
N SER A 175 3.08 24.21 -41.63
CA SER A 175 2.51 25.56 -41.60
C SER A 175 1.62 25.72 -40.36
N PRO A 176 1.30 26.95 -39.92
CA PRO A 176 0.39 27.16 -38.80
C PRO A 176 -0.98 26.54 -39.14
N ARG A 177 -1.30 25.42 -38.48
CA ARG A 177 -2.48 24.53 -38.65
C ARG A 177 -2.32 23.31 -39.57
N VAL A 178 -1.13 23.04 -40.10
CA VAL A 178 -0.87 21.84 -40.92
C VAL A 178 0.25 21.00 -40.26
N CYS A 179 -0.13 19.83 -39.77
CA CYS A 179 0.80 18.79 -39.31
C CYS A 179 0.89 17.70 -40.38
N LEU A 180 2.09 17.40 -40.86
CA LEU A 180 2.34 16.32 -41.80
C LEU A 180 3.14 15.19 -41.14
N LYS A 181 3.00 13.99 -41.71
CA LYS A 181 3.79 12.80 -41.37
C LYS A 181 4.75 12.53 -42.52
N ASN A 182 6.05 12.48 -42.24
CA ASN A 182 7.04 12.05 -43.23
C ASN A 182 6.76 10.61 -43.66
N ALA A 183 6.45 10.41 -44.95
CA ALA A 183 6.08 9.12 -45.53
C ALA A 183 7.28 8.31 -46.06
N SER A 184 8.50 8.86 -45.96
CA SER A 184 9.73 8.33 -46.58
C SER A 184 10.52 7.35 -45.70
N THR A 185 10.07 7.07 -44.47
CA THR A 185 10.64 6.03 -43.60
C THR A 185 9.55 5.03 -43.24
N ALA A 186 9.39 3.99 -44.07
CA ALA A 186 8.61 2.80 -43.80
C ALA A 186 9.50 1.57 -44.00
#